data_AF-A0A183EUV9-F1
#
_entry.id   AF-A0A183EUV9-F1
#
_cell.length_a   1.000
_cell.length_b   1.000
_cell.length_c   1.000
_cell.angle_alpha   90.00
_cell.angle_beta   90.00
_cell.angle_gamma   90.00
#
_symmetry.space_group_name_H-M   'P 1'
#
loop_
_entity.id
_entity.type
_entity.pdbx_description
1 polymer ?
#
loop_
_entity_poly.entity_id
_entity_poly.type
_entity_poly.pdbx_seq_one_letter_code
_entity_poly.pdbx_strand_id
1 'polypeptide(L)'
;MCETLGIDVDYRTPSVLYEEVSVPASVDNQQFIDFLLEKGISFSNKSKYRLARSHGHTGGIVGRIPDIVVWPASEDQVVEVSEGNN
;
A
#
# COMPACT_ATOMS: atom_id res chain seq x y z
N MET A 1 30.68 -3.53 14.79
CA MET A 1 29.94 -4.24 13.72
C MET A 1 30.81 -5.33 13.09
N CYS A 2 31.98 -4.99 12.54
CA CYS A 2 32.95 -6.00 12.03
C CYS A 2 33.38 -7.02 13.09
N GLU A 3 33.77 -6.60 14.30
CA GLU A 3 34.19 -7.53 15.36
C GLU A 3 33.04 -8.40 15.91
N THR A 4 31.80 -7.93 15.81
CA THR A 4 30.62 -8.60 16.38
C THR A 4 29.94 -9.56 15.41
N LEU A 5 29.91 -9.20 14.12
CA LEU A 5 29.22 -9.96 13.07
C LEU A 5 30.19 -10.63 12.07
N GLY A 6 31.49 -10.33 12.14
CA GLY A 6 32.51 -10.88 11.24
C GLY A 6 32.37 -10.44 9.78
N ILE A 7 31.64 -9.35 9.51
CA ILE A 7 31.38 -8.87 8.15
C ILE A 7 32.25 -7.67 7.77
N ASP A 8 32.49 -7.56 6.47
CA ASP A 8 33.01 -6.35 5.84
C ASP A 8 31.89 -5.30 5.72
N VAL A 9 32.13 -4.10 6.24
CA VAL A 9 31.18 -2.97 6.18
C VAL A 9 31.14 -2.30 4.81
N ASP A 10 32.16 -2.51 4.00
CA ASP A 10 32.23 -1.97 2.65
C ASP A 10 31.49 -2.86 1.64
N TYR A 11 31.14 -4.09 2.03
CA TYR A 11 30.30 -4.97 1.22
C TYR A 11 28.85 -4.48 1.18
N ARG A 12 28.34 -4.22 -0.04
CA ARG A 12 26.97 -3.73 -0.28
C ARG A 12 26.20 -4.70 -1.15
N THR A 13 24.97 -5.01 -0.75
CA THR A 13 24.01 -5.71 -1.61
C THR A 13 23.20 -4.70 -2.42
N PRO A 14 22.84 -5.03 -3.68
CA PRO A 14 21.97 -4.18 -4.46
C PRO A 14 20.57 -4.14 -3.81
N SER A 15 20.01 -2.94 -3.75
CA SER A 15 18.61 -2.72 -3.35
C SER A 15 17.83 -2.26 -4.57
N VAL A 16 16.51 -2.52 -4.58
CA VAL A 16 15.62 -2.07 -5.64
C VAL A 16 15.14 -0.67 -5.31
N LEU A 17 15.26 0.27 -6.24
CA LEU A 17 14.70 1.61 -6.07
C LEU A 17 13.17 1.55 -6.13
N TYR A 18 12.51 2.48 -5.45
CA TYR A 18 11.05 2.52 -5.40
C TYR A 18 10.43 2.63 -6.82
N GLU A 19 11.06 3.40 -7.69
CA GLU A 19 10.65 3.66 -9.07
C GLU A 19 10.83 2.44 -9.98
N GLU A 20 11.70 1.50 -9.60
CA GLU A 20 11.99 0.28 -10.36
C GLU A 20 11.06 -0.88 -9.97
N VAL A 21 10.23 -0.70 -8.93
CA VAL A 21 9.26 -1.71 -8.51
C VAL A 21 8.12 -1.77 -9.52
N SER A 22 7.96 -2.93 -10.17
CA SER A 22 6.79 -3.21 -11.02
C SER A 22 5.52 -3.33 -10.17
N VAL A 23 4.68 -2.29 -10.19
CA VAL A 23 3.41 -2.25 -9.46
C VAL A 23 2.25 -2.60 -10.39
N PRO A 24 1.40 -3.59 -10.07
CA PRO A 24 0.24 -3.92 -10.89
C PRO A 24 -0.77 -2.77 -10.93
N ALA A 25 -1.46 -2.60 -12.06
CA ALA A 25 -2.55 -1.63 -12.22
C ALA A 25 -3.65 -1.86 -11.15
N SER A 26 -4.37 -0.80 -10.79
CA SER A 26 -5.56 -0.95 -9.93
C SER A 26 -6.73 -1.46 -10.77
N VAL A 27 -7.57 -2.28 -10.17
CA VAL A 27 -8.91 -2.55 -10.68
C VAL A 27 -9.86 -1.55 -10.05
N ASP A 28 -10.35 -0.61 -10.86
CA ASP A 28 -11.21 0.47 -10.37
C ASP A 28 -12.69 0.06 -10.44
N ASN A 29 -13.35 0.01 -9.29
CA ASN A 29 -14.81 -0.12 -9.20
C ASN A 29 -15.43 1.28 -9.12
N GLN A 30 -15.96 1.76 -10.25
CA GLN A 30 -16.48 3.12 -10.34
C GLN A 30 -17.64 3.38 -9.37
N GLN A 31 -18.53 2.40 -9.14
CA GLN A 31 -19.65 2.55 -8.20
C GLN A 31 -19.17 2.80 -6.77
N PHE A 32 -18.13 2.09 -6.35
CA PHE A 32 -17.54 2.27 -5.04
C PHE A 32 -16.77 3.61 -4.93
N ILE A 33 -16.08 4.01 -6.01
CA ILE A 33 -15.41 5.31 -6.08
C ILE A 33 -16.42 6.46 -5.94
N ASP A 34 -17.54 6.38 -6.66
CA ASP A 34 -18.61 7.38 -6.61
C ASP A 34 -19.22 7.46 -5.20
N PHE A 35 -19.44 6.32 -4.54
CA PHE A 35 -19.88 6.25 -3.14
C PHE A 35 -18.90 6.96 -2.19
N LEU A 36 -17.59 6.70 -2.32
CA LEU A 36 -16.58 7.35 -1.48
C LEU A 36 -16.55 8.88 -1.71
N LEU A 37 -16.73 9.32 -2.95
CA LEU A 37 -16.85 10.74 -3.29
C LEU A 37 -18.10 11.38 -2.68
N GLU A 38 -19.25 10.72 -2.76
CA GLU A 38 -20.52 11.19 -2.18
C GLU A 38 -20.42 11.33 -0.66
N LYS A 39 -19.80 10.36 0.00
CA LYS A 39 -19.58 10.35 1.46
C LYS A 39 -18.46 11.28 1.92
N GLY A 40 -17.71 11.89 1.00
CA GLY A 40 -16.56 12.75 1.32
C GLY A 40 -15.43 11.98 2.01
N ILE A 41 -15.30 10.68 1.75
CA ILE A 41 -14.26 9.82 2.34
C ILE A 41 -13.02 9.89 1.48
N SER A 42 -11.86 10.16 2.08
CA SER A 42 -10.60 10.28 1.36
C SER A 42 -10.10 8.93 0.86
N PHE A 43 -9.69 8.84 -0.40
CA PHE A 43 -9.13 7.62 -0.99
C PHE A 43 -8.05 7.90 -2.04
N SER A 44 -7.33 6.85 -2.45
CA SER A 44 -6.40 6.89 -3.58
C SER A 44 -6.14 5.50 -4.15
N ASN A 45 -6.12 5.39 -5.48
CA ASN A 45 -5.68 4.23 -6.25
C ASN A 45 -4.24 4.36 -6.81
N LYS A 46 -3.49 5.42 -6.43
CA LYS A 46 -2.08 5.59 -6.85
C LYS A 46 -1.17 4.49 -6.32
N SER A 47 -0.24 4.03 -7.16
CA SER A 47 0.74 2.96 -6.88
C SER A 47 1.50 3.14 -5.56
N LYS A 48 1.89 4.38 -5.22
CA LYS A 48 2.61 4.72 -3.98
C LYS A 48 1.88 4.34 -2.71
N TYR A 49 0.62 4.72 -2.60
CA TYR A 49 -0.13 4.45 -1.39
C TYR A 49 -0.49 2.98 -1.25
N ARG A 50 -0.74 2.30 -2.38
CA ARG A 50 -1.02 0.86 -2.46
C ARG A 50 0.20 0.03 -2.07
N LEU A 51 1.38 0.33 -2.65
CA LEU A 51 2.61 -0.42 -2.37
C LEU A 51 3.03 -0.27 -0.90
N ALA A 52 3.03 0.95 -0.37
CA ALA A 52 3.43 1.22 1.02
C ALA A 52 2.53 0.54 2.08
N ARG A 53 1.32 0.12 1.70
CA ARG A 53 0.34 -0.56 2.58
C ARG A 53 0.17 -2.05 2.26
N SER A 54 0.95 -2.56 1.32
CA SER A 54 0.86 -3.97 0.88
C SER A 54 1.72 -4.92 1.72
N HIS A 55 2.56 -4.40 2.62
CA HIS A 55 3.52 -5.20 3.39
C HIS A 55 3.66 -4.71 4.83
N GLY A 56 4.12 -5.61 5.70
CA GLY A 56 4.63 -5.29 7.03
C GLY A 56 6.15 -5.03 7.00
N HIS A 57 6.84 -5.43 8.06
CA HIS A 57 8.31 -5.29 8.16
C HIS A 57 9.10 -6.58 7.86
N THR A 58 8.42 -7.64 7.42
CA THR A 58 9.06 -8.86 6.94
C THR A 58 9.34 -8.73 5.43
N GLY A 59 10.58 -9.02 5.02
CA GLY A 59 10.99 -8.91 3.61
C GLY A 59 10.33 -9.97 2.72
N GLY A 60 10.08 -9.63 1.45
CA GLY A 60 9.48 -10.53 0.48
C GLY A 60 9.24 -9.91 -0.90
N ILE A 61 8.71 -10.72 -1.82
CA ILE A 61 8.36 -10.32 -3.19
C ILE A 61 7.02 -9.57 -3.16
N VAL A 62 6.92 -8.47 -3.92
CA VAL A 62 5.66 -7.75 -4.11
C VAL A 62 4.72 -8.63 -4.94
N GLY A 63 3.76 -9.27 -4.25
CA GLY A 63 2.70 -10.07 -4.86
C GLY A 63 1.46 -9.21 -5.15
N ARG A 64 0.31 -9.66 -4.65
CA ARG A 64 -0.94 -8.89 -4.69
C ARG A 64 -0.85 -7.68 -3.77
N ILE A 65 -1.22 -6.50 -4.28
CA ILE A 65 -1.36 -5.27 -3.49
C ILE A 65 -2.83 -4.81 -3.48
N PRO A 66 -3.29 -3.98 -2.53
CA PRO A 66 -4.64 -3.41 -2.55
C PRO A 66 -4.92 -2.62 -3.85
N ASP A 67 -6.15 -2.55 -4.36
CA ASP A 67 -6.49 -1.71 -5.54
C ASP A 67 -6.73 -0.24 -5.18
N ILE A 68 -7.31 -0.01 -4.00
CA ILE A 68 -7.67 1.30 -3.49
C ILE A 68 -7.26 1.38 -2.01
N VAL A 69 -6.80 2.55 -1.59
CA VAL A 69 -6.54 2.87 -0.18
C VAL A 69 -7.56 3.91 0.25
N VAL A 70 -8.21 3.69 1.39
CA VAL A 70 -9.23 4.58 1.96
C VAL A 70 -8.75 5.07 3.34
N TRP A 71 -9.01 6.33 3.66
CA TRP A 71 -8.67 6.98 4.92
C TRP A 71 -9.93 7.54 5.59
N PRO A 72 -10.69 6.72 6.32
CA PRO A 72 -11.82 7.19 7.10
C PRO A 72 -11.34 8.05 8.28
N ALA A 73 -12.07 9.11 8.59
CA ALA A 73 -11.77 10.07 9.66
C ALA A 73 -12.51 9.75 10.97
N SER A 74 -13.49 8.85 10.95
CA SER A 74 -14.30 8.45 12.10
C SER A 74 -14.65 6.96 12.05
N GLU A 75 -15.09 6.43 13.19
CA GLU A 75 -15.66 5.08 13.28
C GLU A 75 -16.87 4.92 12.36
N ASP A 76 -17.76 5.91 12.30
CA ASP A 76 -18.93 5.89 11.41
C ASP A 76 -18.51 5.72 9.94
N GLN A 77 -17.47 6.41 9.48
CA GLN A 77 -16.96 6.25 8.12
C GLN A 77 -16.33 4.88 7.88
N VAL A 78 -15.76 4.23 8.90
CA VAL A 78 -15.29 2.84 8.79
C VAL A 78 -16.48 1.91 8.56
N VAL A 79 -17.58 2.11 9.29
CA VAL A 79 -18.82 1.34 9.11
C VAL A 79 -19.40 1.58 7.72
N GLU A 80 -19.52 2.83 7.27
CA GLU A 80 -20.01 3.18 5.94
C GLU A 80 -19.20 2.50 4.81
N VAL A 81 -17.86 2.51 4.91
CA VAL A 81 -16.98 1.84 3.94
C VAL A 81 -17.20 0.33 3.92
N SER A 82 -17.44 -0.29 5.08
CA SER A 82 -17.71 -1.72 5.18
C SER A 82 -19.06 -2.10 4.54
N GLU A 83 -20.06 -1.24 4.64
CA GLU A 83 -21.40 -1.47 4.10
C GLU A 83 -21.48 -1.17 2.60
N GLY A 84 -20.79 -0.13 2.12
CA GLY A 84 -20.74 0.27 0.71
C GLY A 84 -19.94 -0.66 -0.20
N ASN A 85 -19.33 -1.71 0.36
CA ASN A 85 -18.57 -2.74 -0.36
C ASN A 85 -19.38 -4.04 -0.58
N ASN A 86 -20.70 -4.02 -0.37
CA ASN A 86 -21.62 -5.14 -0.64
C ASN A 86 -22.37 -4.99 -1.96
#